data_AF-M7N6A7-F1
#
_entry.id   AF-M7N6A7-F1
#
_cell.length_a   1.000
_cell.length_b   1.000
_cell.length_c   1.000
_cell.angle_alpha   90.00
_cell.angle_beta   90.00
_cell.angle_gamma   90.00
#
_symmetry.space_group_name_H-M   'P 1'
#
loop_
_entity.id
_entity.type
_entity.pdbx_description
1 polymer ?
#
loop_
_entity_poly.entity_id
_entity_poly.type
_entity_poly.pdbx_seq_one_letter_code
_entity_poly.pdbx_strand_id
1 'polypeptide(L)' 'MKEEAQCALIIKDISMEEVKRVCYSGYTMPQKSTYFYPKVICGFLFSSIKEDEFQLPPYFSL' A
#
# COMPACT_ATOMS: atom_id res chain seq x y z
N MET A 1 3.02 34.58 4.26
CA MET A 1 1.63 34.34 3.82
C MET A 1 1.58 32.88 3.38
N LYS A 2 0.67 32.07 3.92
CA LYS A 2 0.47 30.70 3.41
C LYS A 2 -0.14 30.86 2.02
N GLU A 3 0.57 30.49 0.98
CA GLU A 3 -0.02 30.37 -0.36
C GLU A 3 -0.99 29.20 -0.30
N GLU A 4 -2.28 29.52 -0.15
CA GLU A 4 -3.36 28.55 -0.14
C GLU A 4 -3.56 28.00 -1.55
N ALA A 5 -3.83 26.69 -1.65
CA ALA A 5 -3.97 26.02 -2.93
C ALA A 5 -5.06 26.67 -3.80
N GLN A 6 -4.75 26.96 -5.06
CA GLN A 6 -5.70 27.56 -6.01
C GLN A 6 -6.79 26.58 -6.47
N CYS A 7 -6.54 25.26 -6.34
CA CYS A 7 -7.45 24.20 -6.75
C CYS A 7 -7.11 22.89 -6.02
N ALA A 8 -8.11 22.03 -5.82
CA ALA A 8 -7.96 20.64 -5.39
C ALA A 8 -8.80 19.73 -6.29
N LEU A 9 -8.21 18.58 -6.66
CA LEU A 9 -8.88 17.54 -7.43
C LEU A 9 -9.14 16.34 -6.52
N ILE A 10 -10.41 15.98 -6.35
CA ILE A 10 -10.82 14.80 -5.61
C ILE A 10 -11.20 13.73 -6.63
N ILE A 11 -10.52 12.60 -6.55
CA ILE A 11 -10.76 11.45 -7.42
C ILE A 11 -11.18 10.25 -6.58
N LYS A 12 -11.83 9.28 -7.22
CA LYS A 12 -12.12 8.00 -6.60
C LYS A 12 -10.81 7.28 -6.30
N ASP A 13 -10.77 6.57 -5.17
CA ASP A 13 -9.72 5.62 -4.87
C ASP A 13 -9.76 4.44 -5.87
N ILE A 14 -8.65 3.71 -5.92
CA ILE A 14 -8.51 2.55 -6.79
C ILE A 14 -8.45 1.27 -5.95
N SER A 15 -9.14 0.23 -6.39
CA SER A 15 -9.06 -1.07 -5.71
C SER A 15 -7.75 -1.80 -6.05
N MET A 16 -7.34 -2.71 -5.18
CA MET A 16 -6.19 -3.58 -5.45
C MET A 16 -6.39 -4.48 -6.66
N GLU A 17 -7.63 -4.87 -7.00
CA GLU A 17 -7.87 -5.62 -8.24
C GLU A 17 -7.57 -4.77 -9.48
N GLU A 18 -7.92 -3.48 -9.46
CA GLU A 18 -7.69 -2.62 -10.64
C GLU A 18 -6.20 -2.36 -10.85
N VAL A 19 -5.46 -2.13 -9.76
CA VAL A 19 -3.99 -2.03 -9.80
C VAL A 19 -3.40 -3.29 -10.45
N LYS A 20 -3.83 -4.47 -10.03
CA LYS A 20 -3.38 -5.74 -10.62
C LYS A 20 -3.72 -5.84 -12.11
N ARG A 21 -4.94 -5.48 -12.52
CA ARG A 21 -5.34 -5.49 -13.93
C ARG A 21 -4.42 -4.62 -14.79
N VAL A 22 -4.05 -3.43 -14.31
CA VAL A 22 -3.13 -2.53 -15.04
C VAL A 22 -1.73 -3.13 -15.12
N CYS A 23 -1.22 -3.72 -14.03
CA CYS A 23 0.07 -4.41 -14.06
C CYS A 23 0.08 -5.58 -15.08
N TYR A 24 -0.99 -6.37 -15.14
CA TYR A 24 -1.10 -7.48 -16.09
C TYR A 24 -1.32 -7.05 -17.53
N SER A 25 -1.81 -5.83 -17.77
CA SER A 25 -2.00 -5.32 -19.13
C SER A 25 -0.72 -4.78 -19.78
N GLY A 26 0.39 -4.73 -19.04
CA GLY A 26 1.67 -4.19 -19.52
C GLY A 26 1.74 -2.66 -19.50
N TYR A 27 0.74 -1.99 -18.93
CA TYR A 27 0.72 -0.54 -18.74
C TYR A 27 1.11 -0.15 -17.31
N THR A 28 1.32 1.15 -17.10
CA THR A 28 1.62 1.73 -15.79
C THR A 28 0.53 2.70 -15.36
N MET A 29 0.35 2.81 -14.05
CA MET A 29 -0.53 3.80 -13.44
C MET A 29 0.04 5.22 -13.61
N PRO A 30 -0.80 6.26 -13.77
CA PRO A 30 -0.33 7.65 -13.76
C PRO A 30 0.37 8.00 -12.44
N GLN A 31 1.31 8.95 -12.50
CA GLN A 31 2.02 9.38 -11.29
C GLN A 31 1.05 9.97 -10.26
N LYS A 32 1.29 9.65 -8.98
CA LYS A 32 0.49 10.12 -7.82
C LYS A 32 -0.99 9.72 -7.85
N SER A 33 -1.37 8.75 -8.69
CA SER A 33 -2.74 8.19 -8.74
C SER A 33 -3.05 7.22 -7.59
N THR A 34 -2.02 6.75 -6.88
CA THR A 34 -2.15 5.80 -5.76
C THR A 34 -1.36 6.25 -4.55
N TYR A 35 -1.91 6.05 -3.35
CA TYR A 35 -1.22 6.24 -2.08
C TYR A 35 -1.32 4.95 -1.25
N PHE A 36 -0.24 4.18 -1.18
CA PHE A 36 -0.16 2.98 -0.36
C PHE A 36 0.13 3.38 1.09
N TYR A 37 -0.82 3.11 1.99
CA TYR A 37 -0.69 3.38 3.42
C TYR A 37 -0.58 2.06 4.21
N PRO A 38 0.41 1.94 5.11
CA PRO A 38 1.46 2.89 5.41
C PRO A 38 2.52 2.97 4.30
N LYS A 39 3.11 4.15 4.10
CA LYS A 39 4.34 4.29 3.31
C LYS A 39 5.50 3.71 4.11
N VAL A 40 5.72 2.41 3.96
CA VAL A 40 6.84 1.73 4.60
C VAL A 40 8.16 2.20 3.98
N ILE A 41 9.20 2.31 4.80
CA ILE A 41 10.56 2.59 4.30
C ILE A 41 10.95 1.42 3.40
N CYS A 42 11.29 1.69 2.14
CA CYS A 42 11.69 0.63 1.22
C CYS A 42 13.02 0.00 1.66
N GLY A 43 13.24 -1.26 1.30
CA GLY A 43 14.47 -1.99 1.61
C GLY A 43 14.54 -2.57 3.04
N PHE A 44 13.53 -2.36 3.87
CA PHE A 44 13.41 -3.00 5.18
C PHE A 44 12.36 -4.11 5.16
N LEU A 45 12.71 -5.28 5.70
CA LEU A 45 11.78 -6.36 5.97
C LEU A 45 11.29 -6.20 7.42
N PHE A 46 10.05 -5.76 7.60
CA PHE A 46 9.47 -5.47 8.93
C PHE A 46 8.93 -6.71 9.65
N SER A 47 8.71 -7.81 8.94
CA SER A 47 8.20 -9.07 9.49
C SER A 47 8.90 -10.25 8.84
N SER A 48 8.88 -11.42 9.47
CA SER A 48 9.34 -12.62 8.80
C SER A 48 8.56 -12.90 7.52
N ILE A 49 9.19 -13.62 6.59
CA ILE A 49 8.52 -14.24 5.46
C ILE A 49 8.18 -15.72 5.74
N LYS A 50 8.65 -16.26 6.87
CA LYS A 50 8.45 -17.64 7.24
C LYS A 50 7.19 -17.78 8.07
N GLU A 51 6.28 -18.66 7.63
CA GLU A 51 4.99 -18.87 8.26
C GLU A 51 5.11 -19.38 9.71
N ASP A 52 6.13 -20.19 10.00
CA ASP A 52 6.36 -20.75 11.34
C ASP A 52 6.75 -19.68 12.38
N GLU A 53 7.29 -18.54 11.93
CA GLU A 53 7.66 -17.42 12.80
C GLU A 53 6.45 -16.56 13.24
N PHE A 54 5.25 -16.84 12.71
CA PHE A 54 3.98 -16.20 13.11
C PHE A 54 3.11 -17.07 14.03
N GLN A 55 3.57 -18.27 14.38
CA GLN A 55 2.86 -19.16 15.30
C GLN A 55 2.84 -18.55 16.70
N LEU A 56 1.66 -18.37 17.29
CA LEU A 56 1.54 -17.98 18.69
C LEU A 56 2.13 -19.08 19.58
N PRO A 57 2.82 -18.72 20.68
CA PRO A 57 3.27 -19.71 21.64
C PRO A 57 2.08 -20.53 22.17
N PRO A 58 2.24 -21.84 22.42
CA PRO A 58 1.13 -22.72 22.78
C PRO A 58 0.36 -22.30 24.05
N TYR A 59 0.98 -21.49 24.91
CA TYR A 59 0.36 -20.95 26.12
C TYR A 59 -0.57 -19.74 25.90
N PHE A 60 -0.66 -19.19 24.68
CA PHE A 60 -1.62 -18.14 24.31
C PHE A 60 -2.98 -18.68 23.85
N SER A 61 -3.17 -20.00 23.85
CA SER A 61 -4.36 -20.70 23.32
C SER A 61 -5.49 -20.87 24.35
N LEU A 62 -5.54 -20.04 25.41
CA LEU A 62 -6.56 -20.12 26.48
C LEU A 62 -7.86 -19.41 26.11
#